data_AF-A0A847Z687-F1
#
_entry.id   AF-A0A847Z687-F1
#
_cell.length_a   1.000
_cell.length_b   1.000
_cell.length_c   1.000
_cell.angle_alpha   90.00
_cell.angle_beta   90.00
_cell.angle_gamma   90.00
#
_symmetry.space_group_name_H-M   'P 1'
#
loop_
_entity.id
_entity.type
_entity.pdbx_description
1 polymer ?
#
loop_
_entity_poly.entity_id
_entity_poly.type
_entity_poly.pdbx_seq_one_letter_code
_entity_poly.pdbx_strand_id
1 'polypeptide(L)'
;MKKHNIENSIKRAIYQMPSKDFEELLNAKNYSIGDIAVMKEKTIKKRGKLKFAAVAALFLAFIGAGTVAYASPYYYVSMDVNPSIIMKVNIFQRVIGIEAVNEDAKAIVEKLEVKNKGVEDAICSAVQQLEQTSYLKENKGEILLSTACGSVKNAEKLSLKVKLAAQGELQKNQLQNQVYSTACTKEMVRQANQLGISPGKLNLIQNMLGEEVGDNADESIQNLMNRYETKQRTNYDSDQPGVQEREQTMQQNQTGAQGTDSQNSTNCDGTGTNSGSNAGSGSQYGGSDSGGRK
;
A
#
# COMPACT_ATOMS: atom_id res chain seq x y z
N MET A 1 -74.38 -5.72 -57.15
CA MET A 1 -72.97 -5.62 -56.69
C MET A 1 -72.27 -6.94 -56.95
N LYS A 2 -71.18 -6.93 -57.71
CA LYS A 2 -70.58 -8.12 -58.33
C LYS A 2 -69.82 -8.97 -57.30
N LYS A 3 -70.06 -10.29 -57.29
CA LYS A 3 -69.45 -11.33 -56.43
C LYS A 3 -67.94 -11.14 -56.16
N HIS A 4 -67.21 -10.62 -57.14
CA HIS A 4 -65.77 -10.38 -57.06
C HIS A 4 -65.34 -9.44 -55.92
N ASN A 5 -66.14 -8.43 -55.58
CA ASN A 5 -65.81 -7.51 -54.49
C ASN A 5 -65.99 -8.16 -53.12
N ILE A 6 -66.95 -9.08 -52.98
CA ILE A 6 -67.20 -9.82 -51.73
C ILE A 6 -66.06 -10.79 -51.46
N GLU A 7 -65.61 -11.52 -52.48
CA GLU A 7 -64.54 -12.50 -52.36
C GLU A 7 -63.20 -11.86 -51.94
N ASN A 8 -62.84 -10.71 -52.54
CA ASN A 8 -61.62 -9.98 -52.17
C ASN A 8 -61.71 -9.37 -50.77
N SER A 9 -62.91 -8.99 -50.32
CA SER A 9 -63.15 -8.49 -48.96
C SER A 9 -62.96 -9.59 -47.93
N ILE A 10 -63.50 -10.78 -48.20
CA ILE A 10 -63.37 -11.96 -47.33
C ILE A 10 -61.91 -12.42 -47.26
N LYS A 11 -61.20 -12.50 -48.40
CA LYS A 11 -59.78 -12.85 -48.42
C LYS A 11 -58.95 -11.88 -47.57
N ARG A 12 -59.17 -10.56 -47.71
CA ARG A 12 -58.46 -9.56 -46.90
C ARG A 12 -58.74 -9.70 -45.40
N ALA A 13 -59.99 -9.98 -45.02
CA ALA A 13 -60.35 -10.18 -43.62
C ALA A 13 -59.66 -11.42 -43.02
N ILE A 14 -59.58 -12.53 -43.77
CA ILE A 14 -58.88 -13.75 -43.34
C ILE A 14 -57.37 -13.51 -43.22
N TYR A 15 -56.75 -12.81 -44.18
CA TYR A 15 -55.31 -12.52 -44.15
C TYR A 15 -54.88 -11.57 -43.02
N GLN A 16 -55.80 -10.75 -42.50
CA GLN A 16 -55.52 -9.84 -41.38
C GLN A 16 -55.72 -10.49 -40.00
N MET A 17 -56.20 -11.74 -39.95
CA MET A 17 -56.41 -12.47 -38.69
C MET A 17 -55.08 -13.03 -38.15
N PRO A 18 -54.80 -12.93 -36.84
CA PRO A 18 -53.65 -13.60 -36.23
C PRO A 18 -53.77 -15.12 -36.39
N SER A 19 -52.75 -15.78 -36.95
CA SER A 19 -52.81 -17.20 -37.36
C SER A 19 -53.21 -18.17 -36.24
N LYS A 20 -52.84 -17.90 -34.99
CA LYS A 20 -53.23 -18.73 -33.84
C LYS A 20 -54.72 -18.69 -33.52
N ASP A 21 -55.36 -17.53 -33.68
CA ASP A 21 -56.78 -17.39 -33.39
C ASP A 21 -57.64 -18.02 -34.52
N PHE A 22 -57.11 -18.09 -35.74
CA PHE A 22 -57.74 -18.79 -36.87
C PHE A 22 -57.72 -20.31 -36.71
N GLU A 23 -56.58 -20.89 -36.31
CA GLU A 23 -56.44 -22.32 -36.02
C GLU A 23 -57.36 -22.79 -34.87
N GLU A 24 -57.55 -21.94 -33.85
CA GLU A 24 -58.41 -22.22 -32.70
C GLU A 24 -59.91 -22.22 -33.11
N LEU A 25 -60.30 -21.31 -34.02
CA LEU A 25 -61.65 -21.28 -34.59
C LEU A 25 -61.95 -22.46 -35.52
N LEU A 26 -60.99 -22.88 -36.34
CA LEU A 26 -61.15 -24.05 -37.23
C LEU A 26 -61.26 -25.37 -36.47
N ASN A 27 -60.56 -25.49 -35.33
CA ASN A 27 -60.60 -26.68 -34.48
C ASN A 27 -61.83 -26.72 -33.56
N ALA A 28 -62.54 -25.61 -33.39
CA ALA A 28 -63.80 -25.56 -32.66
C ALA A 28 -64.92 -26.18 -33.53
N LYS A 29 -65.31 -27.42 -33.23
CA LYS A 29 -66.19 -28.28 -34.04
C LYS A 29 -67.64 -27.80 -34.26
N ASN A 30 -68.02 -26.59 -33.86
CA ASN A 30 -69.42 -26.14 -33.81
C ASN A 30 -69.71 -24.82 -34.56
N TYR A 31 -68.85 -24.40 -35.50
CA TYR A 31 -69.12 -23.22 -36.32
C TYR A 31 -69.55 -23.61 -37.74
N SER A 32 -70.66 -23.05 -38.19
CA SER A 32 -71.22 -23.20 -39.53
C SER A 32 -71.05 -21.93 -40.35
N ILE A 33 -71.14 -22.06 -41.68
CA ILE A 33 -71.12 -20.92 -42.61
C ILE A 33 -72.32 -20.01 -42.29
N GLY A 34 -72.06 -18.83 -41.72
CA GLY A 34 -73.07 -17.87 -41.29
C GLY A 34 -72.94 -17.43 -39.83
N ASP A 35 -72.14 -18.13 -39.02
CA ASP A 35 -71.97 -17.81 -37.61
C ASP A 35 -71.09 -16.57 -37.38
N ILE A 36 -71.47 -15.73 -36.42
CA ILE A 36 -70.70 -14.56 -36.00
C ILE A 36 -69.85 -14.95 -34.79
N ALA A 37 -68.54 -15.13 -35.01
CA ALA A 37 -67.58 -15.34 -33.93
C ALA A 37 -67.27 -13.99 -33.25
N VAL A 38 -67.78 -13.78 -32.04
CA VAL A 38 -67.41 -12.61 -31.21
C VAL A 38 -66.10 -12.91 -30.51
N MET A 39 -64.99 -12.41 -31.07
CA MET A 39 -63.67 -12.51 -30.44
C MET A 39 -63.59 -11.60 -29.21
N LYS A 40 -63.31 -12.17 -28.04
CA LYS A 40 -63.03 -11.40 -26.83
C LYS A 40 -61.63 -10.81 -26.93
N GLU A 41 -61.50 -9.48 -26.92
CA GLU A 41 -60.20 -8.82 -26.94
C GLU A 41 -59.35 -9.32 -25.76
N LYS A 42 -58.24 -10.02 -26.07
CA LYS A 42 -57.26 -10.43 -25.07
C LYS A 42 -56.52 -9.17 -24.60
N THR A 43 -56.87 -8.67 -23.41
CA THR A 43 -56.18 -7.54 -22.79
C THR A 43 -54.74 -7.98 -22.46
N ILE A 44 -53.76 -7.50 -23.23
CA ILE A 44 -52.34 -7.77 -22.95
C ILE A 44 -51.98 -7.07 -21.63
N LYS A 45 -51.92 -7.83 -20.54
CA LYS A 45 -51.45 -7.33 -19.24
C LYS A 45 -49.99 -6.89 -19.40
N LYS A 46 -49.72 -5.57 -19.36
CA LYS A 46 -48.38 -4.96 -19.45
C LYS A 46 -47.52 -5.34 -18.23
N ARG A 47 -46.99 -6.56 -18.20
CA ARG A 47 -46.07 -7.09 -17.16
C ARG A 47 -44.62 -6.58 -17.28
N GLY A 48 -44.35 -5.60 -18.16
CA GLY A 48 -43.00 -5.09 -18.43
C GLY A 48 -42.46 -4.06 -17.42
N LYS A 49 -43.33 -3.26 -16.80
CA LYS A 49 -42.89 -2.13 -15.93
C LYS A 49 -42.21 -2.57 -14.64
N LEU A 50 -42.58 -3.74 -14.10
CA LEU A 50 -42.02 -4.26 -12.84
C LEU A 50 -40.56 -4.72 -13.00
N LYS A 51 -40.18 -5.20 -14.20
CA LYS A 51 -38.79 -5.60 -14.50
C LYS A 51 -37.85 -4.39 -14.56
N PHE A 52 -38.29 -3.28 -15.16
CA PHE A 52 -37.51 -2.04 -15.20
C PHE A 52 -37.36 -1.41 -13.82
N ALA A 53 -38.40 -1.48 -12.97
CA ALA A 53 -38.32 -1.00 -11.59
C ALA A 53 -37.28 -1.77 -10.76
N ALA A 54 -37.21 -3.10 -10.91
CA ALA A 54 -36.21 -3.92 -10.21
C ALA A 54 -34.77 -3.60 -10.65
N VAL A 55 -34.53 -3.43 -11.96
CA VAL A 55 -33.20 -3.06 -12.49
C VAL A 55 -32.80 -1.66 -12.02
N ALA A 56 -33.71 -0.69 -12.04
CA ALA A 56 -33.45 0.65 -11.53
C ALA A 56 -33.14 0.65 -10.03
N ALA A 57 -33.86 -0.15 -9.23
CA ALA A 57 -33.60 -0.28 -7.80
C ALA A 57 -32.21 -0.89 -7.51
N LEU A 58 -31.81 -1.93 -8.24
CA LEU A 58 -30.46 -2.51 -8.13
C LEU A 58 -29.37 -1.53 -8.54
N PHE A 59 -29.61 -0.75 -9.60
CA PHE A 59 -28.67 0.28 -10.04
C PHE A 59 -28.49 1.39 -9.00
N LEU A 60 -29.57 1.87 -8.40
CA LEU A 60 -29.51 2.85 -7.31
C LEU A 60 -28.82 2.27 -6.07
N ALA A 61 -29.10 1.01 -5.71
CA ALA A 61 -28.42 0.33 -4.62
C ALA A 61 -26.91 0.20 -4.87
N PHE A 62 -26.51 -0.13 -6.10
CA PHE A 62 -25.11 -0.23 -6.49
C PHE A 62 -24.39 1.13 -6.42
N ILE A 63 -25.00 2.19 -6.95
CA ILE A 63 -24.45 3.56 -6.85
C ILE A 63 -24.36 3.99 -5.39
N GLY A 64 -25.41 3.75 -4.59
CA GLY A 64 -25.44 4.09 -3.18
C GLY A 64 -24.34 3.37 -2.40
N ALA A 65 -24.21 2.06 -2.57
CA ALA A 65 -23.16 1.27 -1.94
C ALA A 65 -21.75 1.70 -2.38
N GLY A 66 -21.56 1.96 -3.68
CA GLY A 66 -20.29 2.46 -4.22
C GLY A 66 -19.91 3.83 -3.63
N THR A 67 -20.88 4.73 -3.49
CA THR A 67 -20.68 6.06 -2.90
C THR A 67 -20.28 5.95 -1.42
N VAL A 68 -20.96 5.11 -0.65
CA VAL A 68 -20.62 4.86 0.76
C VAL A 68 -19.23 4.25 0.88
N ALA A 69 -18.91 3.23 0.08
CA ALA A 69 -17.60 2.57 0.09
C ALA A 69 -16.46 3.54 -0.27
N TYR A 70 -16.72 4.46 -1.18
CA TYR A 70 -15.77 5.47 -1.59
C TYR A 70 -15.60 6.59 -0.55
N ALA A 71 -16.68 7.05 0.07
CA ALA A 71 -16.65 8.15 1.04
C ALA A 71 -16.25 7.72 2.47
N SER A 72 -16.24 6.41 2.76
CA SER A 72 -15.94 5.90 4.10
C SER A 72 -14.44 5.60 4.30
N PRO A 73 -13.84 5.99 5.44
CA PRO A 73 -12.47 5.63 5.75
C PRO A 73 -12.35 4.13 6.04
N TYR A 74 -11.41 3.48 5.37
CA TYR A 74 -11.04 2.08 5.59
C TYR A 74 -9.67 1.96 6.25
N TYR A 75 -8.69 2.74 5.78
CA TYR A 75 -7.36 2.88 6.39
C TYR A 75 -7.18 4.25 7.03
N TYR A 76 -6.31 4.29 8.03
CA TYR A 76 -5.73 5.50 8.60
C TYR A 76 -4.22 5.39 8.45
N VAL A 77 -3.59 6.41 7.86
CA VAL A 77 -2.14 6.46 7.71
C VAL A 77 -1.63 7.68 8.45
N SER A 78 -0.88 7.48 9.54
CA SER A 78 -0.16 8.58 10.20
C SER A 78 1.25 8.72 9.62
N MET A 79 1.70 9.96 9.49
CA MET A 79 3.07 10.32 9.18
C MET A 79 3.57 11.23 10.29
N ASP A 80 4.61 10.76 10.98
CA ASP A 80 5.13 11.30 12.21
C ASP A 80 6.60 11.68 12.03
N VAL A 81 6.88 12.97 12.02
CA VAL A 81 8.25 13.55 12.02
C VAL A 81 8.41 14.55 13.17
N ASN A 82 7.33 15.28 13.48
CA ASN A 82 7.27 16.61 14.09
C ASN A 82 7.31 17.71 13.02
N PRO A 83 6.25 17.84 12.19
CA PRO A 83 4.83 17.65 12.54
C PRO A 83 4.25 16.23 12.38
N SER A 84 3.03 16.03 12.87
CA SER A 84 2.27 14.76 12.79
C SER A 84 0.93 14.95 12.07
N ILE A 85 0.71 14.20 10.98
CA ILE A 85 -0.51 14.24 10.17
C ILE A 85 -1.17 12.86 10.08
N ILE A 86 -2.49 12.83 9.93
CA ILE A 86 -3.27 11.61 9.70
C ILE A 86 -4.04 11.73 8.39
N MET A 87 -3.88 10.76 7.51
CA MET A 87 -4.66 10.62 6.28
C MET A 87 -5.76 9.56 6.48
N LYS A 88 -6.99 9.94 6.19
CA LYS A 88 -8.14 9.03 6.08
C LYS A 88 -8.21 8.51 4.65
N VAL A 89 -8.14 7.20 4.48
CA VAL A 89 -8.00 6.56 3.17
C VAL A 89 -9.11 5.54 2.99
N ASN A 90 -9.81 5.58 1.85
CA ASN A 90 -10.90 4.65 1.57
C ASN A 90 -10.40 3.27 1.13
N ILE A 91 -11.33 2.34 0.88
CA ILE A 91 -11.00 0.97 0.46
C ILE A 91 -10.29 0.90 -0.91
N PHE A 92 -10.40 1.96 -1.73
CA PHE A 92 -9.72 2.10 -3.02
C PHE A 92 -8.33 2.76 -2.89
N GLN A 93 -7.79 2.87 -1.67
CA GLN A 93 -6.50 3.51 -1.39
C GLN A 93 -6.43 4.99 -1.81
N ARG A 94 -7.58 5.66 -1.83
CA ARG A 94 -7.66 7.11 -2.09
C ARG A 94 -7.82 7.89 -0.80
N VAL A 95 -7.09 8.98 -0.68
CA VAL A 95 -7.21 9.89 0.46
C VAL A 95 -8.55 10.63 0.37
N ILE A 96 -9.36 10.54 1.41
CA ILE A 96 -10.67 11.19 1.51
C ILE A 96 -10.70 12.29 2.58
N GLY A 97 -9.68 12.35 3.43
CA GLY A 97 -9.51 13.39 4.44
C GLY A 97 -8.08 13.40 4.97
N ILE A 98 -7.68 14.54 5.52
CA ILE A 98 -6.39 14.76 6.17
C ILE A 98 -6.64 15.57 7.44
N GLU A 99 -5.92 15.24 8.50
CA GLU A 99 -6.04 15.87 9.82
C GLU A 99 -4.65 16.20 10.36
N ALA A 100 -4.51 17.40 10.93
CA ALA A 100 -3.33 17.79 11.69
C ALA A 100 -3.48 17.27 13.11
N VAL A 101 -2.46 16.58 13.63
CA VAL A 101 -2.47 16.07 15.01
C VAL A 101 -1.88 17.09 15.97
N ASN A 102 -0.80 17.77 15.57
CA ASN A 102 -0.16 18.83 16.34
C ASN A 102 -0.30 20.20 15.67
N GLU A 103 0.01 21.28 16.40
CA GLU A 103 -0.10 22.64 15.89
C GLU A 103 0.78 22.87 14.65
N ASP A 104 2.02 22.35 14.66
CA ASP A 104 2.95 22.45 13.54
C ASP A 104 2.42 21.79 12.25
N ALA A 105 1.56 20.75 12.39
CA ALA A 105 0.97 20.08 11.24
C ALA A 105 -0.08 20.93 10.52
N LYS A 106 -0.68 21.93 11.17
CA LYS A 106 -1.75 22.73 10.55
C LYS A 106 -1.27 23.42 9.28
N ALA A 107 -0.09 24.06 9.34
CA ALA A 107 0.51 24.74 8.20
C ALA A 107 0.87 23.78 7.04
N ILE A 108 1.17 22.53 7.35
CA ILE A 108 1.45 21.48 6.36
C ILE A 108 0.15 21.01 5.72
N VAL A 109 -0.87 20.71 6.53
CA VAL A 109 -2.17 20.20 6.07
C VAL A 109 -2.89 21.22 5.19
N GLU A 110 -2.84 22.50 5.53
CA GLU A 110 -3.47 23.58 4.73
C GLU A 110 -2.92 23.68 3.31
N LYS A 111 -1.65 23.32 3.10
CA LYS A 111 -0.98 23.33 1.79
C LYS A 111 -1.06 22.00 1.05
N LEU A 112 -1.51 20.94 1.71
CA LEU A 112 -1.57 19.59 1.13
C LEU A 112 -2.88 19.35 0.38
N GLU A 113 -2.84 19.53 -0.94
CA GLU A 113 -3.92 19.15 -1.84
C GLU A 113 -3.86 17.66 -2.19
N VAL A 114 -4.26 16.80 -1.24
CA VAL A 114 -4.18 15.33 -1.39
C VAL A 114 -5.52 14.62 -1.52
N LYS A 115 -6.63 15.34 -1.41
CA LYS A 115 -7.97 14.76 -1.52
C LYS A 115 -8.16 14.07 -2.88
N ASN A 116 -8.69 12.84 -2.85
CA ASN A 116 -8.89 11.95 -3.98
C ASN A 116 -7.60 11.46 -4.68
N LYS A 117 -6.41 11.80 -4.19
CA LYS A 117 -5.15 11.21 -4.70
C LYS A 117 -4.96 9.80 -4.15
N GLY A 118 -4.14 9.00 -4.83
CA GLY A 118 -3.64 7.74 -4.28
C GLY A 118 -2.84 8.03 -3.01
N VAL A 119 -2.90 7.14 -2.02
CA VAL A 119 -2.19 7.34 -0.75
C VAL A 119 -0.68 7.40 -0.94
N GLU A 120 -0.11 6.63 -1.86
CA GLU A 120 1.31 6.73 -2.23
C GLU A 120 1.67 8.15 -2.73
N ASP A 121 0.88 8.71 -3.65
CA ASP A 121 1.08 10.07 -4.18
C ASP A 121 0.92 11.15 -3.10
N ALA A 122 -0.03 10.94 -2.18
CA ALA A 122 -0.26 11.82 -1.05
C ALA A 122 0.91 11.82 -0.08
N ILE A 123 1.54 10.66 0.14
CA ILE A 123 2.75 10.52 0.95
C ILE A 123 3.92 11.24 0.28
N CYS A 124 4.13 11.07 -1.02
CA CYS A 124 5.14 11.84 -1.76
C CYS A 124 4.91 13.35 -1.62
N SER A 125 3.65 13.81 -1.76
CA SER A 125 3.29 15.22 -1.61
C SER A 125 3.58 15.73 -0.19
N ALA A 126 3.31 14.92 0.84
CA ALA A 126 3.61 15.25 2.23
C ALA A 126 5.11 15.36 2.49
N VAL A 127 5.91 14.42 1.97
CA VAL A 127 7.38 14.46 2.07
C VAL A 127 7.94 15.74 1.43
N GLN A 128 7.48 16.09 0.22
CA GLN A 128 7.86 17.35 -0.45
C GLN A 128 7.51 18.58 0.38
N GLN A 129 6.32 18.59 0.99
CA GLN A 129 5.90 19.72 1.81
C GLN A 129 6.76 19.88 3.06
N LEU A 130 7.14 18.77 3.71
CA LEU A 130 8.01 18.75 4.89
C LEU A 130 9.45 19.17 4.57
N GLU A 131 9.96 18.81 3.40
CA GLU A 131 11.25 19.27 2.89
C GLU A 131 11.27 20.80 2.72
N GLN A 132 10.25 21.36 2.09
CA GLN A 132 10.14 22.81 1.86
C GLN A 132 10.13 23.60 3.17
N THR A 133 9.53 23.05 4.23
CA THR A 133 9.39 23.68 5.55
C THR A 133 10.50 23.31 6.54
N SER A 134 11.65 22.84 6.05
CA SER A 134 12.87 22.55 6.83
C SER A 134 12.80 21.38 7.82
N TYR A 135 11.69 20.63 7.88
CA TYR A 135 11.57 19.47 8.77
C TYR A 135 12.41 18.26 8.33
N LEU A 136 12.78 18.20 7.05
CA LEU A 136 13.63 17.14 6.47
C LEU A 136 14.96 17.66 5.92
N LYS A 137 15.27 18.95 6.08
CA LYS A 137 16.50 19.54 5.52
C LYS A 137 17.74 19.01 6.24
N GLU A 138 18.85 18.97 5.51
CA GLU A 138 20.16 18.53 6.02
C GLU A 138 20.16 17.10 6.59
N ASN A 139 19.26 16.23 6.10
CA ASN A 139 19.05 14.87 6.62
C ASN A 139 18.70 14.84 8.12
N LYS A 140 18.19 15.95 8.66
CA LYS A 140 17.64 16.02 10.02
C LYS A 140 16.20 15.54 9.99
N GLY A 141 15.83 14.71 10.96
CA GLY A 141 14.48 14.18 11.13
C GLY A 141 14.28 12.78 10.54
N GLU A 142 13.42 12.02 11.20
CA GLU A 142 13.04 10.65 10.80
C GLU A 142 11.55 10.62 10.49
N ILE A 143 11.16 9.76 9.55
CA ILE A 143 9.75 9.60 9.17
C ILE A 143 9.24 8.28 9.73
N LEU A 144 8.30 8.35 10.67
CA LEU A 144 7.53 7.20 11.12
C LEU A 144 6.18 7.18 10.39
N LEU A 145 5.95 6.13 9.58
CA LEU A 145 4.69 5.88 8.89
C LEU A 145 3.93 4.75 9.59
N SER A 146 2.70 5.01 10.00
CA SER A 146 1.89 4.00 10.68
C SER A 146 0.55 3.82 9.99
N THR A 147 0.26 2.59 9.56
CA THR A 147 -0.98 2.28 8.85
C THR A 147 -1.89 1.43 9.70
N ALA A 148 -3.15 1.83 9.85
CA ALA A 148 -4.15 1.10 10.60
C ALA A 148 -5.38 0.79 9.74
N CYS A 149 -5.89 -0.44 9.85
CA CYS A 149 -7.23 -0.79 9.38
C CYS A 149 -7.79 -1.98 10.16
N GLY A 150 -8.96 -2.49 9.77
CA GLY A 150 -9.59 -3.64 10.43
C GLY A 150 -8.88 -4.99 10.19
N SER A 151 -7.88 -5.05 9.30
CA SER A 151 -7.13 -6.26 8.97
C SER A 151 -5.63 -6.00 9.05
N VAL A 152 -4.93 -6.71 9.94
CA VAL A 152 -3.48 -6.57 10.15
C VAL A 152 -2.71 -6.78 8.84
N LYS A 153 -3.01 -7.86 8.10
CA LYS A 153 -2.40 -8.16 6.80
C LYS A 153 -2.57 -7.02 5.78
N ASN A 154 -3.75 -6.40 5.74
CA ASN A 154 -4.00 -5.28 4.83
C ASN A 154 -3.25 -4.01 5.28
N ALA A 155 -3.18 -3.78 6.60
CA ALA A 155 -2.43 -2.66 7.16
C ALA A 155 -0.93 -2.80 6.87
N GLU A 156 -0.34 -3.98 7.07
CA GLU A 156 1.06 -4.27 6.76
C GLU A 156 1.37 -4.08 5.27
N LYS A 157 0.51 -4.62 4.39
CA LYS A 157 0.68 -4.48 2.94
C LYS A 157 0.69 -3.01 2.52
N LEU A 158 -0.24 -2.21 3.05
CA LEU A 158 -0.31 -0.80 2.73
C LEU A 158 0.84 -0.01 3.38
N SER A 159 1.24 -0.35 4.60
CA SER A 159 2.38 0.23 5.32
C SER A 159 3.67 0.11 4.50
N LEU A 160 3.92 -1.06 3.90
CA LEU A 160 5.07 -1.28 3.02
C LEU A 160 5.00 -0.40 1.75
N LYS A 161 3.82 -0.28 1.14
CA LYS A 161 3.63 0.57 -0.07
C LYS A 161 3.93 2.03 0.21
N VAL A 162 3.40 2.58 1.32
CA VAL A 162 3.63 3.98 1.68
C VAL A 162 5.08 4.23 2.10
N LYS A 163 5.74 3.25 2.75
CA LYS A 163 7.18 3.31 3.02
C LYS A 163 8.00 3.44 1.74
N LEU A 164 7.75 2.57 0.76
CA LEU A 164 8.47 2.59 -0.51
C LEU A 164 8.23 3.91 -1.26
N ALA A 165 7.01 4.44 -1.23
CA ALA A 165 6.68 5.74 -1.82
C ALA A 165 7.50 6.88 -1.16
N ALA A 166 7.52 6.94 0.17
CA ALA A 166 8.30 7.94 0.90
C ALA A 166 9.80 7.82 0.62
N GLN A 167 10.35 6.60 0.65
CA GLN A 167 11.77 6.35 0.36
C GLN A 167 12.13 6.76 -1.08
N GLY A 168 11.27 6.46 -2.05
CA GLY A 168 11.46 6.87 -3.44
C GLY A 168 11.47 8.39 -3.60
N GLU A 169 10.60 9.12 -2.89
CA GLU A 169 10.57 10.59 -2.93
C GLU A 169 11.82 11.19 -2.26
N LEU A 170 12.24 10.68 -1.11
CA LEU A 170 13.48 11.10 -0.45
C LEU A 170 14.70 10.90 -1.35
N GLN A 171 14.81 9.72 -1.98
CA GLN A 171 15.91 9.40 -2.88
C GLN A 171 15.96 10.35 -4.08
N LYS A 172 14.79 10.66 -4.67
CA LYS A 172 14.67 11.61 -5.78
C LYS A 172 15.17 13.01 -5.40
N ASN A 173 14.94 13.43 -4.15
CA ASN A 173 15.38 14.73 -3.65
C ASN A 173 16.75 14.66 -2.95
N GLN A 174 17.48 13.55 -3.10
CA GLN A 174 18.83 13.32 -2.54
C GLN A 174 18.90 13.44 -1.01
N LEU A 175 17.79 13.13 -0.33
CA LEU A 175 17.68 13.09 1.12
C LEU A 175 17.97 11.68 1.64
N GLN A 176 18.67 11.60 2.77
CA GLN A 176 19.08 10.36 3.43
C GLN A 176 18.32 10.12 4.74
N ASN A 177 17.20 10.82 4.95
CA ASN A 177 16.34 10.64 6.12
C ASN A 177 15.85 9.18 6.22
N GLN A 178 15.80 8.65 7.45
CA GLN A 178 15.30 7.30 7.68
C GLN A 178 13.78 7.24 7.65
N VAL A 179 13.25 6.14 7.06
CA VAL A 179 11.81 5.88 7.00
C VAL A 179 11.48 4.57 7.70
N TYR A 180 10.78 4.71 8.81
CA TYR A 180 10.19 3.64 9.59
C TYR A 180 8.75 3.43 9.17
N SER A 181 8.32 2.16 9.15
CA SER A 181 6.94 1.84 8.85
C SER A 181 6.41 0.76 9.76
N THR A 182 5.20 0.93 10.23
CA THR A 182 4.53 -0.03 11.10
C THR A 182 3.05 -0.18 10.76
N ALA A 183 2.48 -1.28 11.21
CA ALA A 183 1.05 -1.53 11.16
C ALA A 183 0.47 -1.37 12.56
N CYS A 184 -0.67 -0.70 12.65
CA CYS A 184 -1.40 -0.49 13.90
C CYS A 184 -2.81 -1.06 13.77
N THR A 185 -3.48 -1.21 14.91
CA THR A 185 -4.89 -1.63 14.92
C THR A 185 -5.80 -0.42 14.82
N LYS A 186 -7.05 -0.65 14.38
CA LYS A 186 -8.09 0.39 14.40
C LYS A 186 -8.39 0.89 15.82
N GLU A 187 -8.18 0.06 16.83
CA GLU A 187 -8.41 0.45 18.22
C GLU A 187 -7.35 1.45 18.70
N MET A 188 -6.09 1.27 18.28
CA MET A 188 -5.02 2.24 18.56
C MET A 188 -5.31 3.61 17.94
N VAL A 189 -5.99 3.67 16.79
CA VAL A 189 -6.42 4.96 16.22
C VAL A 189 -7.38 5.68 17.16
N ARG A 190 -8.33 4.96 17.76
CA ARG A 190 -9.29 5.55 18.69
C ARG A 190 -8.62 6.02 19.98
N GLN A 191 -7.75 5.19 20.54
CA GLN A 191 -7.00 5.51 21.76
C GLN A 191 -6.09 6.72 21.53
N ALA A 192 -5.34 6.74 20.43
CA ALA A 192 -4.46 7.85 20.09
C ALA A 192 -5.24 9.18 19.96
N ASN A 193 -6.41 9.14 19.30
CA ASN A 193 -7.29 10.31 19.19
C ASN A 193 -7.78 10.82 20.56
N GLN A 194 -8.07 9.92 21.52
CA GLN A 194 -8.48 10.32 22.87
C GLN A 194 -7.32 10.97 23.65
N LEU A 195 -6.09 10.54 23.36
CA LEU A 195 -4.87 11.01 24.00
C LEU A 195 -4.26 12.23 23.29
N GLY A 196 -4.83 12.68 22.17
CA GLY A 196 -4.31 13.82 21.40
C GLY A 196 -2.98 13.54 20.69
N ILE A 197 -2.60 12.27 20.52
CA ILE A 197 -1.38 11.86 19.83
C ILE A 197 -1.69 11.08 18.56
N SER A 198 -0.67 10.83 17.72
CA SER A 198 -0.86 10.02 16.52
C SER A 198 -0.88 8.52 16.84
N PRO A 199 -1.56 7.70 16.01
CA PRO A 199 -1.54 6.24 16.14
C PRO A 199 -0.12 5.69 16.07
N GLY A 200 0.75 6.31 15.26
CA GLY A 200 2.15 5.92 15.16
C GLY A 200 2.94 6.19 16.43
N LYS A 201 2.78 7.37 17.03
CA LYS A 201 3.41 7.69 18.33
C LYS A 201 2.95 6.72 19.41
N LEU A 202 1.64 6.47 19.50
CA LEU A 202 1.08 5.52 20.47
C LEU A 202 1.68 4.12 20.30
N ASN A 203 1.80 3.65 19.05
CA ASN A 203 2.35 2.33 18.74
C ASN A 203 3.85 2.23 19.06
N LEU A 204 4.61 3.29 18.80
CA LEU A 204 6.01 3.37 19.16
C LEU A 204 6.18 3.23 20.69
N ILE A 205 5.42 3.98 21.49
CA ILE A 205 5.53 3.96 22.95
C ILE A 205 5.10 2.60 23.52
N GLN A 206 3.90 2.14 23.20
CA GLN A 206 3.34 0.96 23.86
C GLN A 206 3.90 -0.36 23.32
N ASN A 207 3.97 -0.51 22.00
CA ASN A 207 4.24 -1.83 21.40
C ASN A 207 5.71 -2.01 21.02
N MET A 208 6.42 -0.93 20.66
CA MET A 208 7.83 -1.01 20.29
C MET A 208 8.74 -0.80 21.51
N LEU A 209 8.49 0.28 22.26
CA LEU A 209 9.25 0.61 23.47
C LEU A 209 8.75 -0.16 24.71
N GLY A 210 7.48 -0.56 24.76
CA GLY A 210 6.95 -1.27 25.93
C GLY A 210 6.81 -0.36 27.15
N GLU A 211 6.58 0.93 26.91
CA GLU A 211 6.54 1.97 27.93
C GLU A 211 5.11 2.51 28.11
N GLU A 212 4.88 3.21 29.22
CA GLU A 212 3.62 3.91 29.46
C GLU A 212 3.54 5.20 28.65
N VAL A 213 2.31 5.60 28.30
CA VAL A 213 2.09 6.78 27.46
C VAL A 213 2.45 8.08 28.20
N GLY A 214 2.07 8.22 29.48
CA GLY A 214 2.32 9.36 30.38
C GLY A 214 3.07 10.56 29.78
N ASP A 215 4.27 10.82 30.27
CA ASP A 215 5.12 11.92 29.81
C ASP A 215 5.67 11.69 28.38
N ASN A 216 5.70 10.42 27.93
CA ASN A 216 6.15 10.05 26.58
C ASN A 216 5.23 10.59 25.47
N ALA A 217 3.98 10.95 25.78
CA ALA A 217 3.04 11.54 24.83
C ALA A 217 3.55 12.86 24.24
N ASP A 218 4.19 13.67 25.07
CA ASP A 218 4.71 14.99 24.73
C ASP A 218 6.13 14.94 24.15
N GLU A 219 6.78 13.77 24.20
CA GLU A 219 8.12 13.59 23.68
C GLU A 219 8.15 13.62 22.14
N SER A 220 9.29 14.08 21.60
CA SER A 220 9.53 14.11 20.16
C SER A 220 9.69 12.69 19.61
N ILE A 221 9.18 12.48 18.39
CA ILE A 221 9.33 11.19 17.69
C ILE A 221 10.80 10.82 17.53
N GLN A 222 11.67 11.80 17.27
CA GLN A 222 13.10 11.58 17.13
C GLN A 222 13.71 10.97 18.41
N ASN A 223 13.36 11.47 19.60
CA ASN A 223 13.89 10.91 20.84
C ASN A 223 13.34 9.51 21.11
N LEU A 224 12.05 9.30 20.88
CA LEU A 224 11.40 7.99 21.03
C LEU A 224 12.02 6.95 20.08
N MET A 225 12.30 7.32 18.83
CA MET A 225 12.95 6.46 17.84
C MET A 225 14.40 6.16 18.20
N ASN A 226 15.17 7.15 18.67
CA ASN A 226 16.54 6.93 19.17
C ASN A 226 16.56 5.92 20.34
N ARG A 227 15.60 6.01 21.27
CA ARG A 227 15.46 4.99 22.33
C ARG A 227 15.13 3.63 21.76
N TYR A 228 14.22 3.58 20.79
CA TYR A 228 13.84 2.31 20.16
C TYR A 228 15.05 1.66 19.47
N GLU A 229 15.81 2.40 18.68
CA GLU A 229 17.05 1.90 18.07
C GLU A 229 18.04 1.39 19.12
N THR A 230 18.22 2.14 20.21
CA THR A 230 19.13 1.75 21.30
C THR A 230 18.69 0.42 21.92
N LYS A 231 17.40 0.27 22.21
CA LYS A 231 16.80 -0.96 22.74
C LYS A 231 16.98 -2.14 21.77
N GLN A 232 16.85 -1.91 20.46
CA GLN A 232 17.06 -2.95 19.46
C GLN A 232 18.53 -3.41 19.39
N ARG A 233 19.49 -2.49 19.56
CA ARG A 233 20.93 -2.83 19.61
C ARG A 233 21.28 -3.63 20.87
N THR A 234 20.78 -3.22 22.04
CA THR A 234 21.07 -3.93 23.30
C THR A 234 20.47 -5.33 23.34
N ASN A 235 19.27 -5.52 22.78
CA ASN A 235 18.66 -6.85 22.68
C ASN A 235 19.45 -7.79 21.75
N TYR A 236 20.05 -7.24 20.68
CA TYR A 236 20.88 -8.00 19.76
C TYR A 236 22.21 -8.44 20.41
N ASP A 237 22.84 -7.58 21.22
CA ASP A 237 24.09 -7.92 21.93
C ASP A 237 23.87 -8.95 23.07
N SER A 238 22.68 -9.03 23.67
CA SER A 238 22.37 -10.03 24.69
C SER A 238 22.09 -11.45 24.16
N ASP A 239 21.84 -11.62 22.86
CA ASP A 239 21.55 -12.91 22.22
C ASP A 239 22.80 -13.55 21.55
N GLN A 240 23.98 -12.92 21.63
CA GLN A 240 25.26 -13.53 21.22
C GLN A 240 26.18 -13.77 22.43
N PRO A 241 26.44 -15.03 22.85
CA PRO A 241 27.45 -15.29 23.87
C PRO A 241 28.86 -15.13 23.26
N GLY A 242 29.48 -13.98 23.54
CA GLY A 242 30.91 -13.86 23.83
C GLY A 242 31.86 -13.58 22.67
N VAL A 243 32.33 -12.33 22.57
CA VAL A 243 33.77 -11.98 22.49
C VAL A 243 33.96 -10.57 23.05
N GLN A 244 34.20 -10.44 24.36
CA GLN A 244 34.94 -9.28 24.90
C GLN A 244 35.38 -9.55 26.34
N GLU A 245 36.46 -10.32 26.47
CA GLU A 245 37.28 -10.29 27.68
C GLU A 245 38.75 -10.58 27.31
N ARG A 246 39.37 -9.67 26.55
CA ARG A 246 40.84 -9.59 26.41
C ARG A 246 41.28 -8.17 26.11
N GLU A 247 41.12 -7.26 27.07
CA GLU A 247 41.85 -5.98 27.04
C GLU A 247 42.32 -5.49 28.42
N GLN A 248 42.37 -6.37 29.44
CA GLN A 248 42.80 -5.95 30.80
C GLN A 248 43.95 -6.74 31.45
N THR A 249 44.69 -7.58 30.74
CA THR A 249 45.86 -8.27 31.35
C THR A 249 47.09 -8.33 30.46
N MET A 250 47.65 -7.18 30.04
CA MET A 250 49.09 -7.04 29.72
C MET A 250 49.66 -5.62 29.95
N GLN A 251 49.20 -4.89 30.97
CA GLN A 251 49.92 -3.73 31.54
C GLN A 251 50.36 -4.02 32.98
N GLN A 252 51.09 -5.12 33.19
CA GLN A 252 51.80 -5.32 34.45
C GLN A 252 52.99 -6.29 34.24
N ASN A 253 53.94 -5.92 33.37
CA ASN A 253 55.30 -6.48 33.44
C ASN A 253 56.30 -5.67 32.60
N GLN A 254 56.52 -4.41 32.97
CA GLN A 254 57.75 -3.70 32.63
C GLN A 254 58.18 -2.82 33.80
N THR A 255 58.79 -3.43 34.80
CA THR A 255 59.78 -2.76 35.65
C THR A 255 60.69 -3.81 36.30
N GLY A 256 61.97 -3.79 35.93
CA GLY A 256 63.07 -4.30 36.76
C GLY A 256 63.68 -5.64 36.36
N ALA A 257 64.78 -5.60 35.59
CA ALA A 257 66.11 -6.04 36.07
C ALA A 257 67.11 -6.16 34.91
N GLN A 258 68.24 -5.47 35.08
CA GLN A 258 69.46 -5.51 34.26
C GLN A 258 70.33 -6.74 34.57
N GLY A 259 71.23 -7.08 33.64
CA GLY A 259 72.48 -7.84 33.88
C GLY A 259 72.63 -9.09 33.00
N THR A 260 73.26 -9.00 31.82
CA THR A 260 74.69 -9.26 31.49
C THR A 260 75.10 -10.73 31.37
N ASP A 261 75.36 -11.17 30.12
CA ASP A 261 76.62 -11.77 29.60
C ASP A 261 76.32 -12.42 28.23
N SER A 262 76.80 -11.91 27.10
CA SER A 262 78.16 -12.00 26.51
C SER A 262 78.47 -13.34 25.84
N GLN A 263 78.52 -13.32 24.50
CA GLN A 263 79.40 -14.06 23.55
C GLN A 263 78.83 -13.83 22.13
N ASN A 264 79.32 -12.88 21.31
CA ASN A 264 80.58 -12.72 20.56
C ASN A 264 80.65 -13.45 19.19
N SER A 265 80.91 -12.62 18.16
CA SER A 265 81.52 -12.85 16.82
C SER A 265 80.81 -13.80 15.82
N THR A 266 80.73 -13.53 14.51
CA THR A 266 81.74 -12.96 13.58
C THR A 266 81.11 -12.69 12.19
N ASN A 267 81.65 -11.68 11.47
CA ASN A 267 81.88 -11.54 10.00
C ASN A 267 80.75 -11.83 8.98
N CYS A 268 80.32 -10.91 8.10
CA CYS A 268 80.94 -10.08 7.05
C CYS A 268 81.00 -10.70 5.63
N ASP A 269 80.57 -9.87 4.68
CA ASP A 269 80.92 -9.79 3.26
C ASP A 269 80.23 -10.68 2.20
N GLY A 270 79.98 -10.07 1.04
CA GLY A 270 79.70 -10.79 -0.22
C GLY A 270 78.69 -10.16 -1.18
N THR A 271 79.14 -9.17 -1.95
CA THR A 271 78.53 -8.74 -3.23
C THR A 271 78.52 -9.87 -4.27
N GLY A 272 77.48 -9.94 -5.11
CA GLY A 272 77.44 -10.80 -6.29
C GLY A 272 76.27 -10.53 -7.22
N THR A 273 76.52 -9.75 -8.28
CA THR A 273 75.72 -9.63 -9.52
C THR A 273 75.60 -10.97 -10.26
N ASN A 274 74.47 -11.27 -10.91
CA ASN A 274 74.32 -11.30 -12.39
C ASN A 274 72.95 -11.85 -12.85
N SER A 275 72.28 -11.06 -13.70
CA SER A 275 71.46 -11.35 -14.89
C SER A 275 70.73 -12.68 -15.12
N GLY A 276 69.49 -12.58 -15.63
CA GLY A 276 69.04 -13.44 -16.73
C GLY A 276 67.54 -13.77 -16.83
N SER A 277 66.82 -12.99 -17.66
CA SER A 277 65.85 -13.44 -18.69
C SER A 277 64.57 -14.23 -18.33
N ASN A 278 63.41 -13.66 -18.71
CA ASN A 278 62.57 -14.07 -19.86
C ASN A 278 61.05 -14.09 -19.58
N ALA A 279 60.30 -13.71 -20.63
CA ALA A 279 58.89 -13.81 -20.99
C ALA A 279 57.94 -14.61 -20.06
N GLY A 280 56.70 -14.21 -19.80
CA GLY A 280 55.70 -13.64 -20.71
C GLY A 280 54.57 -14.66 -20.90
N SER A 281 53.31 -14.26 -20.64
CA SER A 281 52.08 -14.82 -21.26
C SER A 281 50.84 -14.20 -20.61
N GLY A 282 50.00 -13.59 -21.45
CA GLY A 282 48.60 -13.35 -21.13
C GLY A 282 47.77 -14.61 -21.38
N SER A 283 46.54 -14.63 -20.86
CA SER A 283 45.49 -15.48 -21.41
C SER A 283 44.19 -14.70 -21.54
N GLN A 284 43.57 -14.99 -22.68
CA GLN A 284 42.38 -14.44 -23.29
C GLN A 284 41.29 -15.51 -23.11
N TYR A 285 40.06 -15.14 -22.77
CA TYR A 285 38.92 -16.05 -22.92
C TYR A 285 37.79 -15.35 -23.65
N GLY A 286 37.45 -15.90 -24.81
CA GLY A 286 36.26 -15.55 -25.59
C GLY A 286 35.76 -16.78 -26.35
N GLY A 287 34.43 -16.99 -26.29
CA GLY A 287 33.58 -17.74 -27.24
C GLY A 287 33.81 -19.26 -27.35
N SER A 288 32.85 -20.12 -27.72
CA SER A 288 31.44 -20.00 -28.11
C SER A 288 30.95 -21.40 -28.53
N ASP A 289 29.62 -21.58 -28.59
CA ASP A 289 28.87 -22.53 -29.44
C ASP A 289 28.86 -24.01 -28.98
N SER A 290 27.85 -24.86 -29.17
CA SER A 290 26.67 -24.98 -30.06
C SER A 290 25.72 -26.00 -29.38
N GLY A 291 24.41 -26.14 -29.63
CA GLY A 291 23.71 -26.40 -30.88
C GLY A 291 22.51 -27.32 -30.57
N GLY A 292 21.37 -27.09 -31.22
CA GLY A 292 20.09 -27.74 -30.89
C GLY A 292 19.86 -29.14 -31.46
N ARG A 293 18.68 -29.72 -31.17
CA ARG A 293 18.07 -30.82 -31.93
C ARG A 293 16.55 -30.92 -31.68
N LYS A 294 15.84 -30.88 -32.82
CA LYS A 294 14.51 -31.41 -33.19
C LYS A 294 13.25 -30.88 -32.51
#